data_AF-A0A8J6PYU5-F1
#
_entry.id   AF-A0A8J6PYU5-F1
#
_cell.length_a   1.000
_cell.length_b   1.000
_cell.length_c   1.000
_cell.angle_alpha   90.00
_cell.angle_beta   90.00
_cell.angle_gamma   90.00
#
_symmetry.space_group_name_H-M   'P 1'
#
loop_
_entity.id
_entity.type
_entity.pdbx_description
1 polymer ?
#
loop_
_entity_poly.entity_id
_entity_poly.type
_entity_poly.pdbx_seq_one_letter_code
_entity_poly.pdbx_strand_id
1 'polypeptide(L)'
;MSFPLYIAKRYLHSKSSNNAINIITIIAIIGVILGAASLFIVLSGFAGLKDFTLQFSSVVDPDLKAETAFGKSIELSDEKKAQLDTIQGIATYSKIVEERVIISSNNKNTIATIKGVDKNFEHIIAVDSILDNGNWFNQKTREIVVGWGLSSSLSLGLLDYTKPLTIYVPKPGKGQITSTKNAYNSVKVNNVGVFYINEDLNDNYIFAPIDMVQRLLSYEPNQITALEFKLKENADIEATKQTISSILGDAFILKNREQLNDALYKMLNTEYLAVYLIFTLVLIIAFFNIVGSLIMMMLDKKHSLNTLYNIGATVRDIRRIFFYQGSLMSIIGGLIGLTISVIVVILQQRYALLMITPSLPYPVAIKIENFFIAFFTISVLGVLASKIASARITESLIKTY
;
A
#
# COMPACT_ATOMS: atom_id res chain seq x y z
N MET A 1 -42.70 -12.31 -14.01
CA MET A 1 -42.06 -12.17 -12.68
C MET A 1 -42.29 -13.46 -11.90
N SER A 2 -41.29 -13.98 -11.20
CA SER A 2 -41.50 -15.15 -10.34
C SER A 2 -42.38 -14.76 -9.14
N PHE A 3 -43.44 -15.52 -8.89
CA PHE A 3 -44.37 -15.30 -7.76
C PHE A 3 -43.66 -15.06 -6.41
N PRO A 4 -42.61 -15.82 -6.05
CA PRO A 4 -41.92 -15.61 -4.78
C PRO A 4 -41.24 -14.23 -4.64
N LEU A 5 -40.68 -13.71 -5.73
CA LEU A 5 -40.02 -12.39 -5.75
C LEU A 5 -41.05 -11.26 -5.58
N TYR A 6 -42.22 -11.39 -6.21
CA TYR A 6 -43.29 -10.41 -6.09
C TYR A 6 -43.77 -10.27 -4.63
N ILE A 7 -43.98 -11.39 -3.94
CA ILE A 7 -44.36 -11.39 -2.53
C ILE A 7 -43.22 -10.88 -1.65
N ALA A 8 -41.97 -11.27 -1.91
CA ALA A 8 -40.81 -10.80 -1.17
C ALA A 8 -40.66 -9.27 -1.19
N LYS A 9 -40.82 -8.65 -2.37
CA LYS A 9 -40.79 -7.18 -2.51
C LYS A 9 -41.92 -6.51 -1.74
N ARG A 10 -43.12 -7.11 -1.76
CA ARG A 10 -44.27 -6.62 -0.98
C ARG A 10 -44.02 -6.70 0.53
N TYR A 11 -43.43 -7.80 1.02
CA TYR A 11 -43.10 -7.97 2.43
C TYR A 11 -42.00 -7.03 2.93
N LEU A 12 -41.13 -6.55 2.04
CA LEU A 12 -40.12 -5.54 2.39
C LEU A 12 -40.74 -4.17 2.74
N HIS A 13 -41.87 -3.81 2.12
CA HIS A 13 -42.56 -2.54 2.39
C HIS A 13 -43.77 -2.67 3.33
N SER A 14 -44.30 -3.89 3.50
CA SER A 14 -45.44 -4.16 4.36
C SER A 14 -45.05 -4.12 5.84
N LYS A 15 -45.67 -3.23 6.62
CA LYS A 15 -45.51 -3.23 8.08
C LYS A 15 -46.13 -4.50 8.69
N SER A 16 -45.49 -5.04 9.71
CA SER A 16 -46.07 -6.03 10.63
C SER A 16 -47.15 -5.35 11.49
N SER A 17 -48.20 -6.09 11.84
CA SER A 17 -49.23 -5.61 12.77
C SER A 17 -48.66 -5.43 14.19
N ASN A 18 -47.65 -6.23 14.54
CA ASN A 18 -46.92 -6.09 15.78
C ASN A 18 -45.76 -5.09 15.63
N ASN A 19 -45.80 -4.01 16.43
CA ASN A 19 -44.81 -2.94 16.40
C ASN A 19 -43.40 -3.42 16.83
N ALA A 20 -43.30 -4.40 17.74
CA ALA A 20 -42.01 -4.94 18.17
C ALA A 20 -41.24 -5.57 17.00
N ILE A 21 -41.94 -6.22 16.08
CA ILE A 21 -41.34 -6.88 14.91
C ILE A 21 -40.83 -5.84 13.90
N ASN A 22 -41.57 -4.74 13.74
CA ASN A 22 -41.12 -3.62 12.92
C ASN A 22 -39.82 -3.01 13.47
N ILE A 23 -39.72 -2.84 14.78
CA ILE A 23 -38.51 -2.32 15.44
C ILE A 23 -37.32 -3.25 15.22
N ILE A 24 -37.47 -4.56 15.46
CA ILE A 24 -36.39 -5.54 15.24
C ILE A 24 -35.92 -5.53 13.79
N THR A 25 -36.85 -5.40 12.84
CA THR A 25 -36.53 -5.34 11.40
C THR A 25 -35.77 -4.07 11.04
N ILE A 26 -36.17 -2.91 11.58
CA ILE A 26 -35.46 -1.64 11.38
C ILE A 26 -34.03 -1.75 11.94
N ILE A 27 -33.88 -2.29 13.15
CA ILE A 27 -32.56 -2.47 13.78
C ILE A 27 -31.68 -3.39 12.92
N ALA A 28 -32.23 -4.49 12.38
CA ALA A 28 -31.50 -5.37 11.49
C ALA A 28 -31.03 -4.65 10.21
N ILE A 29 -31.91 -3.87 9.57
CA ILE A 29 -31.56 -3.10 8.36
C ILE A 29 -30.48 -2.04 8.68
N ILE A 30 -30.63 -1.30 9.77
CA ILE A 30 -29.63 -0.31 10.22
C ILE A 30 -28.29 -1.00 10.49
N GLY A 31 -28.30 -2.19 11.09
CA GLY A 31 -27.10 -2.98 11.32
C GLY A 31 -26.34 -3.30 10.02
N VAL A 32 -27.06 -3.66 8.95
CA VAL A 32 -26.47 -3.89 7.62
C VAL A 32 -25.92 -2.60 7.02
N ILE A 33 -26.69 -1.51 7.08
CA ILE A 33 -26.28 -0.20 6.56
C ILE A 33 -24.99 0.25 7.24
N LEU A 34 -24.94 0.19 8.57
CA LEU A 34 -23.76 0.57 9.35
C LEU A 34 -22.59 -0.36 9.08
N GLY A 35 -22.79 -1.68 9.07
CA GLY A 35 -21.72 -2.62 8.76
C GLY A 35 -21.12 -2.42 7.36
N ALA A 36 -21.99 -2.17 6.37
CA ALA A 36 -21.58 -1.88 5.00
C ALA A 36 -20.81 -0.56 4.90
N ALA A 37 -21.33 0.49 5.55
CA ALA A 37 -20.69 1.79 5.56
C ALA A 37 -19.33 1.73 6.27
N SER A 38 -19.25 1.08 7.44
CA SER A 38 -18.02 0.91 8.20
C SER A 38 -16.95 0.17 7.42
N LEU A 39 -17.29 -0.95 6.76
CA LEU A 39 -16.34 -1.69 5.92
C LEU A 39 -15.74 -0.77 4.85
N PHE A 40 -16.57 -0.06 4.08
CA PHE A 40 -16.07 0.77 2.99
C PHE A 40 -15.28 2.00 3.48
N ILE A 41 -15.73 2.68 4.54
CA ILE A 41 -15.01 3.82 5.12
C ILE A 41 -13.59 3.40 5.53
N VAL A 42 -13.48 2.25 6.20
CA VAL A 42 -12.20 1.80 6.73
C VAL A 42 -11.27 1.33 5.61
N LEU A 43 -11.79 0.60 4.61
CA LEU A 43 -10.99 0.25 3.43
C LEU A 43 -10.52 1.51 2.68
N SER A 44 -11.33 2.55 2.62
CA SER A 44 -10.97 3.83 2.01
C SER A 44 -9.92 4.59 2.82
N GLY A 45 -10.03 4.58 4.15
CA GLY A 45 -9.03 5.15 5.05
C GLY A 45 -7.69 4.42 4.94
N PHE A 46 -7.70 3.10 4.95
CA PHE A 46 -6.48 2.31 4.78
C PHE A 46 -5.87 2.50 3.38
N ALA A 47 -6.69 2.55 2.33
CA ALA A 47 -6.21 2.83 0.98
C ALA A 47 -5.53 4.21 0.89
N GLY A 48 -6.12 5.24 1.51
CA GLY A 48 -5.53 6.56 1.58
C GLY A 48 -4.23 6.60 2.37
N LEU A 49 -4.18 5.91 3.52
CA LEU A 49 -2.97 5.80 4.31
C LEU A 49 -1.86 5.07 3.55
N LYS A 50 -2.19 3.97 2.88
CA LYS A 50 -1.26 3.23 2.02
C LYS A 50 -0.71 4.14 0.92
N ASP A 51 -1.56 4.84 0.19
CA ASP A 51 -1.13 5.73 -0.90
C ASP A 51 -0.24 6.86 -0.37
N PHE A 52 -0.60 7.45 0.76
CA PHE A 52 0.20 8.46 1.45
C PHE A 52 1.58 7.91 1.84
N THR A 53 1.64 6.79 2.56
CA THR A 53 2.92 6.17 2.99
C THR A 53 3.80 5.82 1.79
N LEU A 54 3.23 5.29 0.71
CA LEU A 54 3.97 4.94 -0.50
C LEU A 54 4.51 6.18 -1.22
N GLN A 55 3.74 7.26 -1.28
CA GLN A 55 4.18 8.51 -1.89
C GLN A 55 5.39 9.09 -1.15
N PHE A 56 5.41 9.07 0.18
CA PHE A 56 6.54 9.54 0.98
C PHE A 56 7.75 8.61 0.92
N SER A 57 7.53 7.30 0.87
CA SER A 57 8.64 6.33 0.80
C SER A 57 9.32 6.32 -0.56
N SER A 58 8.59 6.60 -1.65
CA SER A 58 9.10 6.45 -3.02
C SER A 58 9.72 7.71 -3.65
N VAL A 59 9.84 8.81 -2.90
CA VAL A 59 10.36 10.10 -3.41
C VAL A 59 11.77 9.96 -3.99
N VAL A 60 12.57 9.04 -3.45
CA VAL A 60 13.94 8.78 -3.90
C VAL A 60 14.10 7.46 -4.66
N ASP A 61 12.99 6.74 -4.89
CA ASP A 61 13.04 5.50 -5.63
C ASP A 61 12.92 5.78 -7.14
N PRO A 62 13.81 5.22 -7.96
CA PRO A 62 13.67 5.30 -9.41
C PRO A 62 12.46 4.51 -9.88
N ASP A 63 12.01 4.73 -11.12
CA ASP A 63 10.91 3.96 -11.69
C ASP A 63 11.31 2.48 -11.83
N LEU A 64 12.57 2.24 -12.24
CA LEU A 64 13.21 0.93 -12.27
C LEU A 64 14.64 1.01 -11.73
N LYS A 65 15.08 -0.02 -11.00
CA LYS A 65 16.46 -0.20 -10.55
C LYS A 65 16.96 -1.56 -11.01
N ALA A 66 18.06 -1.59 -11.76
CA ALA A 66 18.77 -2.81 -12.09
C ALA A 66 19.90 -3.01 -11.08
N GLU A 67 19.82 -4.05 -10.27
CA GLU A 67 20.85 -4.43 -9.30
C GLU A 67 21.62 -5.66 -9.81
N THR A 68 22.87 -5.84 -9.39
CA THR A 68 23.65 -7.02 -9.78
C THR A 68 23.03 -8.31 -9.24
N ALA A 69 22.81 -9.30 -10.12
CA ALA A 69 22.32 -10.62 -9.73
C ALA A 69 23.36 -11.42 -8.93
N PHE A 70 24.64 -11.28 -9.30
CA PHE A 70 25.76 -12.00 -8.72
C PHE A 70 26.91 -11.04 -8.39
N GLY A 71 27.52 -11.25 -7.22
CA GLY A 71 28.61 -10.38 -6.75
C GLY A 71 28.12 -9.04 -6.19
N LYS A 72 29.06 -8.16 -5.86
CA LYS A 72 28.78 -6.83 -5.29
C LYS A 72 28.75 -5.71 -6.34
N SER A 73 29.33 -5.95 -7.50
CA SER A 73 29.47 -4.96 -8.57
C SER A 73 29.71 -5.67 -9.89
N ILE A 74 29.45 -4.94 -10.98
CA ILE A 74 29.64 -5.40 -12.34
C ILE A 74 30.18 -4.27 -13.21
N GLU A 75 30.99 -4.63 -14.20
CA GLU A 75 31.42 -3.69 -15.22
C GLU A 75 30.32 -3.49 -16.26
N LEU A 76 29.94 -2.23 -16.48
CA LEU A 76 29.05 -1.85 -17.56
C LEU A 76 29.87 -1.63 -18.84
N SER A 77 29.66 -2.47 -19.85
CA SER A 77 30.32 -2.32 -21.15
C SER A 77 29.75 -1.14 -21.94
N ASP A 78 30.62 -0.48 -22.73
CA ASP A 78 30.21 0.65 -23.59
C ASP A 78 29.15 0.25 -24.63
N GLU A 79 29.16 -1.01 -25.09
CA GLU A 79 28.13 -1.56 -25.97
C GLU A 79 26.75 -1.57 -25.32
N LYS A 80 26.65 -2.07 -24.07
CA LYS A 80 25.38 -2.07 -23.33
C LYS A 80 24.90 -0.66 -23.07
N LYS A 81 25.82 0.24 -22.75
CA LYS A 81 25.52 1.67 -22.56
C LYS A 81 24.92 2.28 -23.83
N ALA A 82 25.55 2.06 -24.99
CA ALA A 82 25.04 2.55 -26.27
C ALA A 82 23.65 1.97 -26.60
N GLN A 83 23.40 0.69 -26.28
CA GLN A 83 22.08 0.09 -26.45
C GLN A 83 21.02 0.72 -25.53
N LEU A 84 21.34 0.98 -24.26
CA LEU A 84 20.43 1.64 -23.32
C LEU A 84 20.05 3.06 -23.79
N ASP A 85 21.00 3.80 -24.37
CA ASP A 85 20.76 5.15 -24.89
C ASP A 85 19.75 5.18 -26.06
N THR A 86 19.55 4.05 -26.77
CA THR A 86 18.59 3.95 -27.89
C THR A 86 17.15 3.68 -27.46
N ILE A 87 16.91 3.33 -26.19
CA ILE A 87 15.58 2.93 -25.73
C ILE A 87 14.68 4.17 -25.61
N GLN A 88 13.66 4.25 -26.45
CA GLN A 88 12.74 5.39 -26.47
C GLN A 88 11.96 5.59 -25.15
N GLY A 89 11.74 4.53 -24.37
CA GLY A 89 11.00 4.58 -23.10
C GLY A 89 11.77 5.17 -21.92
N ILE A 90 13.10 5.27 -22.01
CA ILE A 90 13.94 5.81 -20.94
C ILE A 90 14.06 7.33 -21.12
N ALA A 91 13.78 8.09 -20.07
CA ALA A 91 14.03 9.53 -20.02
C ALA A 91 15.51 9.80 -19.68
N THR A 92 16.02 9.13 -18.64
CA THR A 92 17.42 9.19 -18.22
C THR A 92 17.76 7.98 -17.35
N TYR A 93 19.04 7.68 -17.20
CA TYR A 93 19.53 6.70 -16.23
C TYR A 93 20.81 7.21 -15.55
N SER A 94 21.05 6.68 -14.36
CA SER A 94 22.17 7.04 -13.49
C SER A 94 22.89 5.78 -13.06
N LYS A 95 24.22 5.88 -13.03
CA LYS A 95 25.09 4.87 -12.45
C LYS A 95 25.16 5.06 -10.95
N ILE A 96 25.02 3.95 -10.24
CA ILE A 96 25.01 3.92 -8.78
C ILE A 96 26.07 2.97 -8.25
N VAL A 97 26.75 3.41 -7.20
CA VAL A 97 27.65 2.58 -6.39
C VAL A 97 27.22 2.67 -4.92
N GLU A 98 26.67 1.58 -4.40
CA GLU A 98 26.18 1.47 -3.03
C GLU A 98 27.04 0.47 -2.23
N GLU A 99 27.48 0.86 -1.03
CA GLU A 99 28.17 -0.04 -0.11
C GLU A 99 27.97 0.40 1.35
N ARG A 100 28.05 -0.56 2.28
CA ARG A 100 28.01 -0.28 3.72
C ARG A 100 29.38 0.20 4.19
N VAL A 101 29.39 1.32 4.88
CA VAL A 101 30.59 2.03 5.32
C VAL A 101 30.52 2.35 6.81
N ILE A 102 31.70 2.52 7.42
CA ILE A 102 31.80 3.06 8.77
C ILE A 102 32.10 4.55 8.63
N ILE A 103 31.29 5.38 9.26
CA ILE A 103 31.49 6.82 9.28
C ILE A 103 31.89 7.28 10.67
N SER A 104 32.88 8.18 10.72
CA SER A 104 33.47 8.66 11.96
C SER A 104 33.64 10.17 11.94
N SER A 105 33.15 10.83 12.98
CA SER A 105 33.38 12.25 13.26
C SER A 105 33.57 12.47 14.76
N ASN A 106 34.65 13.13 15.16
CA ASN A 106 34.93 13.51 16.56
C ASN A 106 34.65 12.39 17.59
N ASN A 107 35.24 11.21 17.37
CA ASN A 107 35.10 10.01 18.21
C ASN A 107 33.69 9.37 18.27
N LYS A 108 32.75 9.85 17.45
CA LYS A 108 31.47 9.17 17.22
C LYS A 108 31.56 8.35 15.95
N ASN A 109 31.19 7.08 16.03
CA ASN A 109 31.21 6.15 14.90
C ASN A 109 29.83 5.55 14.72
N THR A 110 29.37 5.45 13.48
CA THR A 110 28.18 4.68 13.13
C THR A 110 28.37 3.98 11.78
N ILE A 111 27.49 3.03 11.48
CA ILE A 111 27.43 2.37 10.19
C ILE A 111 26.40 3.12 9.35
N ALA A 112 26.73 3.37 8.09
CA ALA A 112 25.83 3.95 7.11
C ALA A 112 26.01 3.25 5.76
N THR A 113 25.10 3.51 4.83
CA THR A 113 25.21 3.14 3.42
C THR A 113 25.63 4.40 2.66
N ILE A 114 26.77 4.33 1.98
CA ILE A 114 27.17 5.37 1.03
C ILE A 114 26.55 5.05 -0.32
N LYS A 115 25.86 6.01 -0.90
CA LYS A 115 25.29 5.95 -2.25
C LYS A 115 26.02 6.94 -3.15
N GLY A 116 26.94 6.41 -3.95
CA GLY A 116 27.67 7.13 -4.99
C GLY A 116 26.80 7.32 -6.22
N VAL A 117 26.52 8.56 -6.59
CA VAL A 117 25.62 8.89 -7.70
C VAL A 117 26.29 9.83 -8.71
N ASP A 118 25.94 9.66 -9.98
CA ASP A 118 26.41 10.55 -11.05
C ASP A 118 25.50 11.78 -11.21
N LYS A 119 25.86 12.65 -12.16
CA LYS A 119 25.10 13.89 -12.43
C LYS A 119 23.67 13.64 -12.89
N ASN A 120 23.39 12.50 -13.53
CA ASN A 120 22.05 12.21 -14.06
C ASN A 120 21.05 11.88 -12.95
N PHE A 121 21.52 11.54 -11.76
CA PHE A 121 20.68 11.22 -10.61
C PHE A 121 19.73 12.36 -10.22
N GLU A 122 20.18 13.61 -10.35
CA GLU A 122 19.37 14.83 -10.12
C GLU A 122 18.17 14.93 -11.09
N HIS A 123 18.23 14.25 -12.23
CA HIS A 123 17.11 14.17 -13.17
C HIS A 123 16.21 12.97 -12.93
N ILE A 124 16.69 11.94 -12.21
CA ILE A 124 15.90 10.78 -11.82
C ILE A 124 14.97 11.15 -10.67
N ILE A 125 15.52 11.68 -9.59
CA ILE A 125 14.77 12.04 -8.40
C ILE A 125 14.71 13.57 -8.24
N ALA A 126 13.67 14.07 -7.57
CA ALA A 126 13.55 15.49 -7.27
C ALA A 126 14.41 15.85 -6.03
N VAL A 127 15.72 15.94 -6.23
CA VAL A 127 16.70 16.21 -5.16
C VAL A 127 16.35 17.47 -4.35
N ASP A 128 15.90 18.53 -5.02
CA ASP A 128 15.52 19.79 -4.37
C ASP A 128 14.34 19.63 -3.40
N SER A 129 13.48 18.62 -3.60
CA SER A 129 12.32 18.37 -2.74
C SER A 129 12.66 17.59 -1.47
N ILE A 130 13.81 16.90 -1.44
CA ILE A 130 14.27 16.11 -0.28
C ILE A 130 15.31 16.84 0.55
N LEU A 131 15.94 17.88 0.00
CA LEU A 131 16.97 18.65 0.67
C LEU A 131 16.32 19.62 1.66
N ASP A 132 16.59 19.43 2.94
CA ASP A 132 16.05 20.26 4.02
C ASP A 132 16.93 21.49 4.24
N ASN A 133 18.25 21.32 4.20
CA ASN A 133 19.23 22.38 4.41
C ASN A 133 20.48 22.21 3.54
N GLY A 134 21.10 23.31 3.13
CA GLY A 134 22.36 23.31 2.37
C GLY A 134 22.17 23.14 0.86
N ASN A 135 23.16 22.57 0.17
CA ASN A 135 23.16 22.36 -1.28
C ASN A 135 23.44 20.90 -1.62
N TRP A 136 23.05 20.47 -2.82
CA TRP A 136 23.56 19.24 -3.39
C TRP A 136 25.07 19.36 -3.71
N PHE A 137 25.80 18.26 -3.63
CA PHE A 137 27.26 18.26 -3.89
C PHE A 137 27.57 18.39 -5.37
N ASN A 138 28.76 18.89 -5.68
CA ASN A 138 29.28 18.88 -7.05
C ASN A 138 30.00 17.56 -7.36
N GLN A 139 29.98 17.14 -8.63
CA GLN A 139 30.74 15.98 -9.07
C GLN A 139 32.26 16.24 -8.99
N LYS A 140 33.06 15.18 -8.80
CA LYS A 140 34.53 15.27 -8.64
C LYS A 140 35.01 16.07 -7.43
N THR A 141 34.16 16.32 -6.44
CA THR A 141 34.54 16.93 -5.16
C THR A 141 34.59 15.87 -4.04
N ARG A 142 34.94 16.31 -2.82
CA ARG A 142 34.86 15.49 -1.59
C ARG A 142 33.73 15.99 -0.70
N GLU A 143 32.64 16.39 -1.33
CA GLU A 143 31.44 16.88 -0.68
C GLU A 143 30.42 15.74 -0.61
N ILE A 144 29.62 15.71 0.45
CA ILE A 144 28.57 14.72 0.65
C ILE A 144 27.31 15.41 1.18
N VAL A 145 26.18 14.73 1.01
CA VAL A 145 24.90 15.11 1.61
C VAL A 145 24.45 13.97 2.51
N VAL A 146 24.10 14.30 3.76
CA VAL A 146 23.84 13.32 4.83
C VAL A 146 22.39 13.37 5.25
N GLY A 147 21.82 12.23 5.65
CA GLY A 147 20.48 12.20 6.25
C GLY A 147 20.43 12.96 7.58
N TRP A 148 19.28 13.55 7.89
CA TRP A 148 19.10 14.36 9.11
C TRP A 148 19.48 13.61 10.41
N GLY A 149 19.10 12.34 10.53
CA GLY A 149 19.37 11.55 11.74
C GLY A 149 20.84 11.19 11.90
N LEU A 150 21.54 10.88 10.81
CA LEU A 150 23.00 10.74 10.80
C LEU A 150 23.71 12.04 11.17
N SER A 151 23.27 13.17 10.61
CA SER A 151 23.82 14.49 10.92
C SER A 151 23.65 14.83 12.40
N SER A 152 22.49 14.54 12.98
CA SER A 152 22.19 14.77 14.40
C SER A 152 23.04 13.87 15.31
N SER A 153 23.08 12.57 15.01
CA SER A 153 23.79 11.57 15.81
C SER A 153 25.29 11.83 15.88
N LEU A 154 25.90 12.16 14.73
CA LEU A 154 27.33 12.47 14.61
C LEU A 154 27.66 13.93 14.90
N SER A 155 26.66 14.77 15.16
CA SER A 155 26.81 16.22 15.40
C SER A 155 27.56 16.92 14.26
N LEU A 156 27.19 16.59 13.03
CA LEU A 156 27.76 17.18 11.83
C LEU A 156 27.17 18.57 11.60
N GLY A 157 28.04 19.57 11.44
CA GLY A 157 27.65 20.88 10.97
C GLY A 157 27.51 20.92 9.46
N LEU A 158 26.58 21.73 8.95
CA LEU A 158 26.51 22.10 7.54
C LEU A 158 27.68 23.03 7.20
N LEU A 159 28.41 22.70 6.12
CA LEU A 159 29.57 23.47 5.65
C LEU A 159 30.67 23.63 6.71
N ASP A 160 30.75 22.71 7.67
CA ASP A 160 31.79 22.69 8.70
C ASP A 160 33.05 21.99 8.19
N TYR A 161 33.91 22.76 7.53
CA TYR A 161 35.21 22.29 7.04
C TYR A 161 36.23 22.03 8.15
N THR A 162 35.95 22.44 9.40
CA THR A 162 36.86 22.24 10.53
C THR A 162 36.75 20.84 11.12
N LYS A 163 35.61 20.18 10.90
CA LYS A 163 35.29 18.83 11.40
C LYS A 163 34.93 17.89 10.24
N PRO A 164 35.90 17.52 9.38
CA PRO A 164 35.64 16.64 8.25
C PRO A 164 35.22 15.24 8.72
N LEU A 165 34.18 14.69 8.09
CA LEU A 165 33.76 13.32 8.28
C LEU A 165 34.78 12.38 7.63
N THR A 166 35.15 11.29 8.31
CA THR A 166 35.95 10.24 7.69
C THR A 166 35.10 9.01 7.43
N ILE A 167 35.10 8.55 6.18
CA ILE A 167 34.41 7.33 5.75
C ILE A 167 35.44 6.22 5.60
N TYR A 168 35.15 5.04 6.13
CA TYR A 168 36.00 3.86 6.10
C TYR A 168 35.28 2.69 5.43
N VAL A 169 36.02 1.97 4.57
CA VAL A 169 35.56 0.73 3.93
C VAL A 169 36.65 -0.34 4.03
N PRO A 170 36.33 -1.60 4.40
CA PRO A 170 37.29 -2.68 4.38
C PRO A 170 37.90 -2.87 2.97
N LYS A 171 39.22 -3.00 2.89
CA LYS A 171 39.89 -3.25 1.60
C LYS A 171 39.56 -4.67 1.09
N PRO A 172 39.26 -4.84 -0.20
CA PRO A 172 39.14 -6.16 -0.79
C PRO A 172 40.51 -6.86 -0.81
N GLY A 173 40.57 -8.12 -0.40
CA GLY A 173 41.81 -8.91 -0.42
C GLY A 173 41.70 -10.27 0.26
N LYS A 174 42.63 -11.18 -0.03
CA LYS A 174 42.80 -12.47 0.65
C LYS A 174 44.15 -12.45 1.37
N GLY A 175 44.14 -12.51 2.70
CA GLY A 175 45.36 -12.48 3.51
C GLY A 175 45.11 -12.05 4.97
N GLN A 176 46.08 -12.29 5.84
CA GLN A 176 46.01 -11.87 7.24
C GLN A 176 46.24 -10.36 7.35
N ILE A 177 45.33 -9.66 8.03
CA ILE A 177 45.47 -8.22 8.30
C ILE A 177 46.63 -8.03 9.29
N THR A 178 47.75 -7.50 8.82
CA THR A 178 48.96 -7.26 9.64
C THR A 178 48.91 -5.94 10.41
N SER A 179 48.02 -5.01 10.04
CA SER A 179 47.80 -3.74 10.73
C SER A 179 46.39 -3.22 10.50
N THR A 180 45.74 -2.70 11.54
CA THR A 180 44.41 -2.08 11.49
C THR A 180 44.35 -0.89 10.54
N LYS A 181 45.46 -0.15 10.38
CA LYS A 181 45.54 1.01 9.45
C LYS A 181 45.54 0.58 7.98
N ASN A 182 45.99 -0.63 7.68
CA ASN A 182 46.03 -1.17 6.32
C ASN A 182 44.74 -1.91 5.95
N ALA A 183 43.87 -2.20 6.92
CA ALA A 183 42.64 -2.96 6.72
C ALA A 183 41.54 -2.17 5.98
N TYR A 184 41.60 -0.83 6.01
CA TYR A 184 40.54 0.03 5.49
C TYR A 184 41.07 1.01 4.44
N ASN A 185 40.29 1.23 3.38
CA ASN A 185 40.34 2.45 2.60
C ASN A 185 39.58 3.54 3.37
N SER A 186 40.08 4.77 3.33
CA SER A 186 39.39 5.90 3.96
C SER A 186 39.47 7.18 3.16
N VAL A 187 38.45 8.02 3.29
CA VAL A 187 38.37 9.34 2.67
C VAL A 187 37.80 10.33 3.66
N LYS A 188 38.39 11.53 3.69
CA LYS A 188 37.84 12.67 4.43
C LYS A 188 36.95 13.49 3.51
N VAL A 189 35.75 13.80 3.98
CA VAL A 189 34.70 14.49 3.22
C VAL A 189 34.05 15.58 4.06
N ASN A 190 33.43 16.54 3.37
CA ASN A 190 32.73 17.66 3.99
C ASN A 190 31.23 17.54 3.73
N ASN A 191 30.42 17.82 4.76
CA ASN A 191 28.97 17.83 4.61
C ASN A 191 28.50 19.18 4.04
N VAL A 192 27.84 19.17 2.88
CA VAL A 192 27.35 20.39 2.21
C VAL A 192 25.83 20.51 2.22
N GLY A 193 25.13 19.44 2.60
CA GLY A 193 23.66 19.43 2.65
C GLY A 193 23.11 18.34 3.56
N VAL A 194 21.89 18.55 4.03
CA VAL A 194 21.15 17.58 4.84
C VAL A 194 19.80 17.32 4.18
N PHE A 195 19.48 16.04 3.97
CA PHE A 195 18.19 15.63 3.42
C PHE A 195 17.26 15.11 4.52
N TYR A 196 15.94 15.20 4.28
CA TYR A 196 14.90 14.66 5.14
C TYR A 196 13.82 13.97 4.30
N ILE A 197 13.76 12.63 4.37
CA ILE A 197 12.85 11.81 3.56
C ILE A 197 11.98 10.92 4.47
N ASN A 198 12.57 9.88 5.05
CA ASN A 198 11.94 8.97 5.99
C ASN A 198 12.98 8.53 7.03
N GLU A 199 12.53 7.97 8.14
CA GLU A 199 13.40 7.60 9.26
C GLU A 199 14.56 6.69 8.83
N ASP A 200 14.27 5.65 8.04
CA ASP A 200 15.30 4.69 7.59
C ASP A 200 16.40 5.34 6.74
N LEU A 201 16.04 6.15 5.75
CA LEU A 201 17.02 6.83 4.90
C LEU A 201 17.77 7.93 5.68
N ASN A 202 17.06 8.66 6.54
CA ASN A 202 17.64 9.74 7.34
C ASN A 202 18.72 9.24 8.31
N ASP A 203 18.54 8.01 8.81
CA ASP A 203 19.42 7.39 9.81
C ASP A 203 20.51 6.52 9.19
N ASN A 204 20.35 6.09 7.93
CA ASN A 204 21.26 5.11 7.33
C ASN A 204 21.95 5.57 6.04
N TYR A 205 21.55 6.64 5.35
CA TYR A 205 22.09 6.98 4.02
C TYR A 205 22.92 8.26 3.94
N ILE A 206 23.96 8.20 3.09
CA ILE A 206 24.79 9.34 2.67
C ILE A 206 24.92 9.33 1.15
N PHE A 207 24.71 10.46 0.51
CA PHE A 207 24.95 10.63 -0.92
C PHE A 207 26.32 11.28 -1.18
N ALA A 208 27.01 10.79 -2.20
CA ALA A 208 28.33 11.28 -2.59
C ALA A 208 28.55 11.20 -4.11
N PRO A 209 29.54 11.92 -4.68
CA PRO A 209 29.95 11.75 -6.06
C PRO A 209 30.40 10.30 -6.35
N ILE A 210 29.86 9.70 -7.42
CA ILE A 210 30.18 8.31 -7.79
C ILE A 210 31.68 8.06 -7.94
N ASP A 211 32.43 9.03 -8.47
CA ASP A 211 33.87 8.89 -8.71
C ASP A 211 34.66 8.80 -7.39
N MET A 212 34.18 9.47 -6.34
CA MET A 212 34.76 9.36 -5.00
C MET A 212 34.51 7.98 -4.40
N VAL A 213 33.27 7.49 -4.53
CA VAL A 213 32.89 6.18 -3.97
C VAL A 213 33.61 5.05 -4.70
N GLN A 214 33.70 5.09 -6.04
CA GLN A 214 34.47 4.10 -6.80
C GLN A 214 35.93 4.03 -6.35
N ARG A 215 36.60 5.18 -6.17
CA ARG A 215 37.98 5.22 -5.63
C ARG A 215 38.06 4.68 -4.19
N LEU A 216 37.07 4.97 -3.35
CA LEU A 216 37.02 4.47 -1.97
C LEU A 216 36.89 2.94 -1.92
N LEU A 217 36.13 2.35 -2.86
CA LEU A 217 35.93 0.90 -2.97
C LEU A 217 37.01 0.19 -3.80
N SER A 218 37.98 0.92 -4.36
CA SER A 218 38.94 0.40 -5.34
C SER A 218 38.26 -0.22 -6.57
N TYR A 219 37.19 0.39 -7.05
CA TYR A 219 36.47 0.00 -8.27
C TYR A 219 36.98 0.76 -9.49
N GLU A 220 36.89 0.13 -10.65
CA GLU A 220 37.16 0.77 -11.94
C GLU A 220 36.04 1.76 -12.32
N PRO A 221 36.30 2.76 -13.18
CA PRO A 221 35.31 3.78 -13.53
C PRO A 221 34.01 3.26 -14.17
N ASN A 222 34.06 2.11 -14.85
CA ASN A 222 32.93 1.41 -15.46
C ASN A 222 32.26 0.41 -14.52
N GLN A 223 32.80 0.19 -13.32
CA GLN A 223 32.29 -0.77 -12.35
C GLN A 223 31.25 -0.10 -11.43
N ILE A 224 30.04 -0.68 -11.42
CA ILE A 224 28.85 -0.15 -10.75
C ILE A 224 28.14 -1.25 -9.95
N THR A 225 27.31 -0.87 -9.00
CA THR A 225 26.49 -1.82 -8.21
C THR A 225 25.04 -1.84 -8.70
N ALA A 226 24.55 -0.73 -9.23
CA ALA A 226 23.22 -0.62 -9.78
C ALA A 226 23.11 0.43 -10.89
N LEU A 227 22.07 0.30 -11.70
CA LEU A 227 21.57 1.33 -12.61
C LEU A 227 20.17 1.74 -12.18
N GLU A 228 19.93 3.04 -12.13
CA GLU A 228 18.62 3.59 -11.82
C GLU A 228 18.06 4.30 -13.04
N PHE A 229 16.79 4.05 -13.34
CA PHE A 229 16.13 4.52 -14.56
C PHE A 229 14.93 5.38 -14.21
N LYS A 230 14.79 6.48 -14.95
CA LYS A 230 13.55 7.24 -15.05
C LYS A 230 12.91 7.00 -16.39
N LEU A 231 11.64 6.62 -16.38
CA LEU A 231 10.84 6.39 -17.56
C LEU A 231 10.19 7.70 -18.01
N LYS A 232 9.85 7.78 -19.30
CA LYS A 232 9.02 8.87 -19.81
C LYS A 232 7.58 8.67 -19.34
N GLU A 233 6.84 9.76 -19.14
CA GLU A 233 5.46 9.73 -18.60
C GLU A 233 4.50 8.81 -19.37
N ASN A 234 4.70 8.66 -20.69
CA ASN A 234 3.87 7.81 -21.56
C ASN A 234 4.54 6.49 -21.98
N ALA A 235 5.61 6.07 -21.30
CA ALA A 235 6.29 4.82 -21.63
C ALA A 235 5.50 3.62 -21.12
N ASP A 236 5.42 2.56 -21.94
CA ASP A 236 4.97 1.25 -21.48
C ASP A 236 6.05 0.66 -20.55
N ILE A 237 5.73 0.60 -19.26
CA ILE A 237 6.65 0.16 -18.21
C ILE A 237 7.08 -1.29 -18.43
N GLU A 238 6.16 -2.19 -18.77
CA GLU A 238 6.47 -3.61 -18.93
C GLU A 238 7.26 -3.87 -20.21
N ALA A 239 6.90 -3.22 -21.32
CA ALA A 239 7.67 -3.33 -22.55
C ALA A 239 9.09 -2.76 -22.38
N THR A 240 9.24 -1.62 -21.69
CA THR A 240 10.54 -1.02 -21.42
C THR A 240 11.37 -1.90 -20.48
N LYS A 241 10.74 -2.46 -19.45
CA LYS A 241 11.37 -3.41 -18.51
C LYS A 241 11.93 -4.64 -19.24
N GLN A 242 11.15 -5.24 -20.14
CA GLN A 242 11.60 -6.39 -20.94
C GLN A 242 12.77 -6.03 -21.85
N THR A 243 12.72 -4.85 -22.49
CA THR A 243 13.79 -4.35 -23.36
C THR A 243 15.09 -4.15 -22.56
N ILE A 244 15.02 -3.48 -21.40
CA ILE A 244 16.18 -3.29 -20.51
C ILE A 244 16.73 -4.65 -20.06
N SER A 245 15.86 -5.57 -19.65
CA SER A 245 16.28 -6.91 -19.22
C SER A 245 17.00 -7.68 -20.33
N SER A 246 16.57 -7.54 -21.59
CA SER A 246 17.20 -8.20 -22.73
C SER A 246 18.62 -7.67 -23.03
N ILE A 247 18.86 -6.38 -22.79
CA ILE A 247 20.17 -5.73 -23.00
C ILE A 247 21.13 -6.03 -21.85
N LEU A 248 20.64 -5.91 -20.61
CA LEU A 248 21.45 -6.13 -19.42
C LEU A 248 21.76 -7.62 -19.20
N GLY A 249 20.85 -8.52 -19.60
CA GLY A 249 20.93 -9.96 -19.45
C GLY A 249 20.77 -10.42 -17.99
N ASP A 250 20.99 -11.71 -17.74
CA ASP A 250 20.80 -12.36 -16.43
C ASP A 250 21.78 -11.88 -15.34
N ALA A 251 22.73 -11.03 -15.70
CA ALA A 251 23.65 -10.39 -14.77
C ALA A 251 22.97 -9.34 -13.88
N PHE A 252 21.78 -8.87 -14.24
CA PHE A 252 21.04 -7.87 -13.49
C PHE A 252 19.64 -8.37 -13.12
N ILE A 253 19.19 -7.97 -11.93
CA ILE A 253 17.81 -8.13 -11.47
C ILE A 253 17.16 -6.76 -11.54
N LEU A 254 16.16 -6.64 -12.41
CA LEU A 254 15.41 -5.41 -12.60
C LEU A 254 14.20 -5.37 -11.65
N LYS A 255 14.21 -4.42 -10.72
CA LYS A 255 13.16 -4.17 -9.73
C LYS A 255 12.40 -2.89 -10.05
N ASN A 256 11.10 -2.90 -9.85
CA ASN A 256 10.29 -1.68 -9.82
C ASN A 256 10.17 -1.11 -8.39
N ARG A 257 9.58 0.08 -8.23
CA ARG A 257 9.36 0.72 -6.91
C ARG A 257 8.69 -0.19 -5.87
N GLU A 258 7.70 -0.98 -6.29
CA GLU A 258 7.02 -1.90 -5.39
C GLU A 258 7.96 -3.00 -4.87
N GLN A 259 8.78 -3.55 -5.76
CA GLN A 259 9.76 -4.59 -5.43
C GLN A 259 10.96 -4.07 -4.64
N LEU A 260 11.31 -2.78 -4.79
CA LEU A 260 12.34 -2.14 -3.96
C LEU A 260 11.89 -2.06 -2.50
N ASN A 261 10.59 -1.83 -2.28
CA ASN A 261 10.00 -1.71 -0.94
C ASN A 261 9.11 -2.92 -0.60
N ASP A 262 9.49 -4.13 -1.04
CA ASP A 262 8.66 -5.33 -0.92
C ASP A 262 8.17 -5.59 0.53
N ALA A 263 9.02 -5.35 1.53
CA ALA A 263 8.64 -5.49 2.94
C ALA A 263 7.52 -4.51 3.34
N LEU A 264 7.63 -3.23 2.94
CA LEU A 264 6.61 -2.21 3.19
C LEU A 264 5.30 -2.56 2.48
N TYR A 265 5.36 -2.94 1.20
CA TYR A 265 4.17 -3.34 0.44
C TYR A 265 3.49 -4.57 1.03
N LYS A 266 4.25 -5.60 1.43
CA LYS A 266 3.72 -6.79 2.10
C LYS A 266 3.09 -6.46 3.44
N MET A 267 3.71 -5.61 4.25
CA MET A 267 3.14 -5.16 5.52
C MET A 267 1.81 -4.44 5.30
N LEU A 268 1.77 -3.43 4.43
CA LEU A 268 0.56 -2.66 4.12
C LEU A 268 -0.55 -3.57 3.57
N ASN A 269 -0.24 -4.52 2.69
CA ASN A 269 -1.23 -5.46 2.17
C ASN A 269 -1.73 -6.44 3.25
N THR A 270 -0.86 -6.85 4.17
CA THR A 270 -1.24 -7.74 5.29
C THR A 270 -2.16 -7.03 6.27
N GLU A 271 -1.86 -5.77 6.59
CA GLU A 271 -2.72 -4.93 7.42
C GLU A 271 -4.08 -4.67 6.74
N TYR A 272 -4.08 -4.35 5.44
CA TYR A 272 -5.31 -4.23 4.66
C TYR A 272 -6.19 -5.48 4.78
N LEU A 273 -5.60 -6.66 4.62
CA LEU A 273 -6.30 -7.93 4.76
C LEU A 273 -6.84 -8.15 6.18
N ALA A 274 -6.03 -7.87 7.21
CA ALA A 274 -6.44 -8.03 8.61
C ALA A 274 -7.65 -7.13 8.93
N VAL A 275 -7.58 -5.86 8.53
CA VAL A 275 -8.68 -4.88 8.70
C VAL A 275 -9.92 -5.34 7.95
N TYR A 276 -9.78 -5.75 6.69
CA TYR A 276 -10.88 -6.29 5.90
C TYR A 276 -11.56 -7.49 6.59
N LEU A 277 -10.80 -8.43 7.15
CA LEU A 277 -11.34 -9.60 7.85
C LEU A 277 -12.08 -9.22 9.13
N ILE A 278 -11.55 -8.29 9.92
CA ILE A 278 -12.22 -7.79 11.14
C ILE A 278 -13.58 -7.17 10.80
N PHE A 279 -13.65 -6.31 9.78
CA PHE A 279 -14.93 -5.70 9.38
C PHE A 279 -15.88 -6.69 8.71
N THR A 280 -15.35 -7.71 8.04
CA THR A 280 -16.16 -8.83 7.55
C THR A 280 -16.78 -9.61 8.71
N LEU A 281 -16.05 -9.82 9.82
CA LEU A 281 -16.60 -10.45 11.03
C LEU A 281 -17.71 -9.60 11.66
N VAL A 282 -17.53 -8.28 11.73
CA VAL A 282 -18.58 -7.34 12.20
C VAL A 282 -19.82 -7.45 11.31
N LEU A 283 -19.66 -7.56 10.00
CA LEU A 283 -20.78 -7.81 9.07
C LEU A 283 -21.47 -9.14 9.36
N ILE A 284 -20.73 -10.23 9.58
CA ILE A 284 -21.32 -11.53 9.95
C ILE A 284 -22.20 -11.41 11.19
N ILE A 285 -21.75 -10.64 12.21
CA ILE A 285 -22.55 -10.37 13.41
C ILE A 285 -23.84 -9.62 13.06
N ALA A 286 -23.76 -8.59 12.22
CA ALA A 286 -24.94 -7.87 11.74
C ALA A 286 -25.92 -8.78 10.97
N PHE A 287 -25.42 -9.76 10.21
CA PHE A 287 -26.25 -10.71 9.47
C PHE A 287 -27.03 -11.68 10.37
N PHE A 288 -26.56 -12.00 11.58
CA PHE A 288 -27.37 -12.75 12.54
C PHE A 288 -28.65 -12.01 12.95
N ASN A 289 -28.60 -10.68 13.02
CA ASN A 289 -29.78 -9.87 13.31
C ASN A 289 -30.81 -9.93 12.17
N ILE A 290 -30.37 -10.04 10.92
CA ILE A 290 -31.28 -10.29 9.79
C ILE A 290 -31.96 -11.65 9.93
N VAL A 291 -31.19 -12.70 10.26
CA VAL A 291 -31.77 -14.04 10.47
C VAL A 291 -32.86 -14.00 11.54
N GLY A 292 -32.59 -13.34 12.67
CA GLY A 292 -33.57 -13.15 13.75
C GLY A 292 -34.81 -12.38 13.30
N SER A 293 -34.62 -11.26 12.59
CA SER A 293 -35.72 -10.45 12.05
C SER A 293 -36.60 -11.24 11.07
N LEU A 294 -36.00 -11.99 10.16
CA LEU A 294 -36.72 -12.81 9.19
C LEU A 294 -37.51 -13.92 9.89
N ILE A 295 -36.95 -14.58 10.91
CA ILE A 295 -37.66 -15.59 11.71
C ILE A 295 -38.88 -14.98 12.38
N MET A 296 -38.71 -13.83 13.02
CA MET A 296 -39.82 -13.16 13.67
C MET A 296 -40.90 -12.75 12.66
N MET A 297 -40.51 -12.31 11.47
CA MET A 297 -41.46 -11.94 10.42
C MET A 297 -42.20 -13.16 9.83
N MET A 298 -41.52 -14.31 9.73
CA MET A 298 -42.16 -15.58 9.35
C MET A 298 -43.26 -15.97 10.33
N LEU A 299 -43.01 -15.79 11.63
CA LEU A 299 -44.00 -16.05 12.68
C LEU A 299 -45.18 -15.06 12.63
N ASP A 300 -44.92 -13.76 12.40
CA ASP A 300 -45.98 -12.74 12.22
C ASP A 300 -46.92 -13.08 11.05
N LYS A 301 -46.34 -13.49 9.93
CA LYS A 301 -47.09 -13.78 8.70
C LYS A 301 -47.62 -15.20 8.62
N LYS A 302 -47.55 -15.99 9.70
CA LYS A 302 -47.97 -17.41 9.70
C LYS A 302 -49.36 -17.64 9.10
N HIS A 303 -50.35 -16.80 9.43
CA HIS A 303 -51.70 -16.95 8.89
C HIS A 303 -51.77 -16.69 7.37
N SER A 304 -51.05 -15.68 6.88
CA SER A 304 -50.90 -15.42 5.45
C SER A 304 -50.17 -16.57 4.74
N LEU A 305 -49.15 -17.15 5.38
CA LEU A 305 -48.43 -18.32 4.86
C LEU A 305 -49.32 -19.56 4.75
N ASN A 306 -50.18 -19.81 5.75
CA ASN A 306 -51.17 -20.90 5.70
C ASN A 306 -52.16 -20.70 4.54
N THR A 307 -52.65 -19.46 4.36
CA THR A 307 -53.53 -19.12 3.23
C THR A 307 -52.86 -19.38 1.88
N LEU A 308 -51.61 -18.93 1.72
CA LEU A 308 -50.80 -19.18 0.51
C LEU A 308 -50.63 -20.68 0.24
N TYR A 309 -50.36 -21.45 1.30
CA TYR A 309 -50.18 -22.91 1.22
C TYR A 309 -51.47 -23.61 0.79
N ASN A 310 -52.62 -23.23 1.37
CA ASN A 310 -53.94 -23.80 1.03
C ASN A 310 -54.40 -23.46 -0.40
N ILE A 311 -53.92 -22.35 -0.98
CA ILE A 311 -54.17 -21.97 -2.38
C ILE A 311 -53.21 -22.70 -3.35
N GLY A 312 -52.22 -23.46 -2.85
CA GLY A 312 -51.35 -24.32 -3.65
C GLY A 312 -49.87 -23.89 -3.69
N ALA A 313 -49.45 -22.90 -2.89
CA ALA A 313 -48.03 -22.56 -2.79
C ALA A 313 -47.26 -23.67 -2.05
N THR A 314 -46.19 -24.17 -2.66
CA THR A 314 -45.38 -25.21 -2.02
C THR A 314 -44.54 -24.61 -0.87
N VAL A 315 -44.09 -25.45 0.07
CA VAL A 315 -43.12 -25.04 1.11
C VAL A 315 -41.85 -24.48 0.46
N ARG A 316 -41.45 -24.98 -0.72
CA ARG A 316 -40.30 -24.47 -1.48
C ARG A 316 -40.54 -23.05 -1.98
N ASP A 317 -41.74 -22.71 -2.41
CA ASP A 317 -42.09 -21.35 -2.83
C ASP A 317 -42.11 -20.39 -1.65
N ILE A 318 -42.65 -20.82 -0.50
CA ILE A 318 -42.62 -20.03 0.74
C ILE A 318 -41.17 -19.79 1.20
N ARG A 319 -40.31 -20.81 1.15
CA ARG A 319 -38.87 -20.66 1.41
C ARG A 319 -38.23 -19.63 0.48
N ARG A 320 -38.55 -19.67 -0.81
CA ARG A 320 -38.03 -18.70 -1.80
C ARG A 320 -38.49 -17.26 -1.51
N ILE A 321 -39.71 -17.05 -1.01
CA ILE A 321 -40.19 -15.72 -0.62
C ILE A 321 -39.25 -15.10 0.42
N PHE A 322 -39.00 -15.79 1.54
CA PHE A 322 -38.17 -15.25 2.62
C PHE A 322 -36.68 -15.21 2.26
N PHE A 323 -36.22 -16.15 1.41
CA PHE A 323 -34.86 -16.08 0.84
C PHE A 323 -34.65 -14.81 0.02
N TYR A 324 -35.58 -14.50 -0.90
CA TYR A 324 -35.50 -13.29 -1.70
C TYR A 324 -35.68 -12.03 -0.85
N GLN A 325 -36.55 -12.08 0.15
CA GLN A 325 -36.77 -10.95 1.04
C GLN A 325 -35.50 -10.59 1.83
N GLY A 326 -34.86 -11.57 2.46
CA GLY A 326 -33.60 -11.36 3.17
C GLY A 326 -32.48 -10.89 2.25
N SER A 327 -32.39 -11.47 1.05
CA SER A 327 -31.36 -11.11 0.07
C SER A 327 -31.56 -9.67 -0.39
N LEU A 328 -32.80 -9.27 -0.64
CA LEU A 328 -33.16 -7.91 -1.04
C LEU A 328 -32.90 -6.90 0.09
N MET A 329 -33.26 -7.24 1.34
CA MET A 329 -32.92 -6.43 2.53
C MET A 329 -31.41 -6.20 2.64
N SER A 330 -30.61 -7.24 2.43
CA SER A 330 -29.15 -7.19 2.52
C SER A 330 -28.54 -6.35 1.39
N ILE A 331 -28.98 -6.55 0.15
CA ILE A 331 -28.47 -5.83 -1.02
C ILE A 331 -28.86 -4.35 -0.96
N ILE A 332 -30.11 -4.03 -0.64
CA ILE A 332 -30.57 -2.64 -0.51
C ILE A 332 -29.88 -1.96 0.67
N GLY A 333 -29.83 -2.60 1.84
CA GLY A 333 -29.12 -2.06 3.00
C GLY A 333 -27.64 -1.85 2.71
N GLY A 334 -27.00 -2.80 2.02
CA GLY A 334 -25.62 -2.69 1.54
C GLY A 334 -25.42 -1.51 0.62
N LEU A 335 -26.25 -1.34 -0.42
CA LEU A 335 -26.17 -0.21 -1.36
C LEU A 335 -26.36 1.14 -0.66
N ILE A 336 -27.31 1.23 0.28
CA ILE A 336 -27.53 2.45 1.06
C ILE A 336 -26.30 2.73 1.93
N GLY A 337 -25.78 1.72 2.64
CA GLY A 337 -24.58 1.86 3.46
C GLY A 337 -23.36 2.30 2.66
N LEU A 338 -23.13 1.67 1.50
CA LEU A 338 -22.05 2.05 0.59
C LEU A 338 -22.21 3.48 0.09
N THR A 339 -23.42 3.87 -0.31
CA THR A 339 -23.70 5.25 -0.76
C THR A 339 -23.41 6.26 0.35
N ILE A 340 -23.87 5.99 1.58
CA ILE A 340 -23.59 6.83 2.76
C ILE A 340 -22.08 6.92 2.99
N SER A 341 -21.37 5.80 2.94
CA SER A 341 -19.92 5.80 3.15
C SER A 341 -19.16 6.58 2.09
N VAL A 342 -19.54 6.48 0.82
CA VAL A 342 -18.93 7.27 -0.26
C VAL A 342 -19.13 8.76 0.00
N ILE A 343 -20.34 9.17 0.40
CA ILE A 343 -20.61 10.57 0.77
C ILE A 343 -19.72 11.01 1.93
N VAL A 344 -19.61 10.19 2.99
CA VAL A 344 -18.76 10.48 4.15
C VAL A 344 -17.29 10.62 3.75
N VAL A 345 -16.77 9.74 2.89
CA VAL A 345 -15.39 9.80 2.41
C VAL A 345 -15.15 11.04 1.55
N ILE A 346 -16.09 11.41 0.68
CA ILE A 346 -16.00 12.65 -0.11
C ILE A 346 -16.01 13.89 0.80
N LEU A 347 -16.85 13.91 1.83
CA LEU A 347 -16.88 14.99 2.81
C LEU A 347 -15.54 15.10 3.56
N GLN A 348 -14.94 13.96 3.95
CA GLN A 348 -13.61 13.94 4.54
C GLN A 348 -12.55 14.50 3.58
N GLN A 349 -12.58 14.14 2.29
CA GLN A 349 -11.63 14.66 1.30
C GLN A 349 -11.75 16.18 1.09
N ARG A 350 -12.98 16.73 1.13
CA ARG A 350 -13.20 18.15 0.86
C ARG A 350 -13.06 19.05 2.09
N TYR A 351 -13.50 18.57 3.25
CA TYR A 351 -13.61 19.40 4.46
C TYR A 351 -12.62 19.02 5.56
N ALA A 352 -11.80 17.99 5.37
CA ALA A 352 -10.79 17.57 6.35
C ALA A 352 -11.38 17.40 7.76
N LEU A 353 -12.54 16.75 7.86
CA LEU A 353 -13.32 16.64 9.11
C LEU A 353 -12.53 15.97 10.24
N LEU A 354 -11.70 14.98 9.90
CA LEU A 354 -10.80 14.29 10.81
C LEU A 354 -9.35 14.63 10.48
N MET A 355 -8.63 15.11 11.49
CA MET A 355 -7.22 15.49 11.41
C MET A 355 -6.36 14.53 12.23
N ILE A 356 -5.21 14.10 11.67
CA ILE A 356 -4.17 13.34 12.39
C ILE A 356 -3.34 14.32 13.23
N THR A 357 -2.94 15.42 12.61
CA THR A 357 -2.25 16.54 13.25
C THR A 357 -2.94 17.84 12.86
N PRO A 358 -2.70 18.97 13.56
CA PRO A 358 -3.33 20.25 13.24
C PRO A 358 -3.13 20.72 11.78
N SER A 359 -2.14 20.18 11.07
CA SER A 359 -1.82 20.50 9.68
C SER A 359 -2.10 19.36 8.69
N LEU A 360 -2.43 18.14 9.17
CA LEU A 360 -2.56 16.96 8.30
C LEU A 360 -3.93 16.26 8.51
N PRO A 361 -4.83 16.30 7.51
CA PRO A 361 -6.05 15.50 7.54
C PRO A 361 -5.76 14.01 7.48
N TYR A 362 -6.65 13.19 8.03
CA TYR A 362 -6.59 11.74 7.85
C TYR A 362 -6.78 11.40 6.36
N PRO A 363 -5.81 10.74 5.70
CA PRO A 363 -5.86 10.49 4.27
C PRO A 363 -6.89 9.40 3.97
N VAL A 364 -7.71 9.64 2.95
CA VAL A 364 -8.71 8.69 2.49
C VAL A 364 -8.71 8.62 0.96
N ALA A 365 -8.77 7.42 0.40
CA ALA A 365 -8.81 7.20 -1.05
C ALA A 365 -10.03 6.36 -1.44
N ILE A 366 -10.77 6.83 -2.44
CA ILE A 366 -11.90 6.10 -3.01
C ILE A 366 -11.38 5.20 -4.13
N LYS A 367 -11.22 3.91 -3.81
CA LYS A 367 -10.84 2.87 -4.78
C LYS A 367 -12.07 2.10 -5.22
N ILE A 368 -12.25 1.98 -6.54
CA ILE A 368 -13.41 1.29 -7.14
C ILE A 368 -13.40 -0.19 -6.75
N GLU A 369 -12.21 -0.78 -6.64
CA GLU A 369 -11.99 -2.14 -6.18
C GLU A 369 -12.57 -2.37 -4.79
N ASN A 370 -12.37 -1.43 -3.86
CA ASN A 370 -12.87 -1.52 -2.49
C ASN A 370 -14.41 -1.47 -2.45
N PHE A 371 -15.03 -0.73 -3.37
CA PHE A 371 -16.49 -0.68 -3.50
C PHE A 371 -17.03 -2.06 -3.91
N PHE A 372 -16.43 -2.67 -4.95
CA PHE A 372 -16.84 -3.98 -5.42
C PHE A 372 -16.56 -5.08 -4.39
N ILE A 373 -15.43 -5.04 -3.70
CA ILE A 373 -15.10 -5.98 -2.62
C ILE A 373 -16.16 -5.88 -1.52
N ALA A 374 -16.45 -4.68 -1.02
CA ALA A 374 -17.45 -4.50 0.03
C ALA A 374 -18.85 -4.94 -0.43
N PHE A 375 -19.29 -4.52 -1.62
CA PHE A 375 -20.57 -4.91 -2.20
C PHE A 375 -20.71 -6.43 -2.36
N PHE A 376 -19.67 -7.08 -2.88
CA PHE A 376 -19.64 -8.52 -3.06
C PHE A 376 -19.73 -9.25 -1.72
N THR A 377 -18.95 -8.84 -0.72
CA THR A 377 -18.94 -9.44 0.61
C THR A 377 -20.30 -9.32 1.31
N ILE A 378 -20.91 -8.14 1.27
CA ILE A 378 -22.25 -7.91 1.83
C ILE A 378 -23.28 -8.77 1.09
N SER A 379 -23.21 -8.84 -0.24
CA SER A 379 -24.15 -9.62 -1.05
C SER A 379 -24.04 -11.12 -0.76
N VAL A 380 -22.82 -11.66 -0.69
CA VAL A 380 -22.58 -13.08 -0.40
C VAL A 380 -23.06 -13.43 1.00
N LEU A 381 -22.64 -12.66 2.01
CA LEU A 381 -23.05 -12.90 3.40
C LEU A 381 -24.56 -12.73 3.58
N GLY A 382 -25.17 -11.74 2.93
CA GLY A 382 -26.61 -11.52 2.95
C GLY A 382 -27.41 -12.65 2.32
N VAL A 383 -26.96 -13.16 1.19
CA VAL A 383 -27.57 -14.34 0.54
C VAL A 383 -27.43 -15.58 1.42
N LEU A 384 -26.26 -15.79 2.05
CA LEU A 384 -26.05 -16.90 2.99
C LEU A 384 -26.95 -16.78 4.22
N ALA A 385 -27.04 -15.61 4.84
CA ALA A 385 -27.91 -15.35 5.98
C ALA A 385 -29.38 -15.62 5.61
N SER A 386 -29.81 -15.16 4.44
CA SER A 386 -31.16 -15.38 3.92
C SER A 386 -31.46 -16.85 3.64
N LYS A 387 -30.47 -17.60 3.17
CA LYS A 387 -30.56 -19.05 2.98
C LYS A 387 -30.71 -19.77 4.32
N ILE A 388 -29.93 -19.39 5.32
CA ILE A 388 -30.00 -19.96 6.68
C ILE A 388 -31.38 -19.68 7.29
N ALA A 389 -31.88 -18.45 7.19
CA ALA A 389 -33.18 -18.07 7.71
C ALA A 389 -34.32 -18.84 7.01
N SER A 390 -34.35 -18.82 5.68
CA SER A 390 -35.42 -19.49 4.91
C SER A 390 -35.41 -21.01 5.08
N ALA A 391 -34.25 -21.64 5.32
CA ALA A 391 -34.18 -23.07 5.59
C ALA A 391 -34.96 -23.51 6.84
N ARG A 392 -35.20 -22.60 7.80
CA ARG A 392 -35.98 -22.88 9.02
C ARG A 392 -37.49 -23.03 8.78
N ILE A 393 -38.00 -22.71 7.58
CA ILE A 393 -39.42 -22.89 7.26
C ILE A 393 -39.71 -24.38 7.08
N THR A 394 -40.53 -24.92 7.97
CA THR A 394 -41.06 -26.29 7.90
C THR A 394 -42.57 -26.27 7.66
N GLU A 395 -43.10 -27.38 7.17
CA GLU A 395 -44.54 -27.54 6.95
C GLU A 395 -45.35 -27.42 8.26
N SER A 396 -44.78 -27.89 9.38
CA SER A 396 -45.33 -27.73 10.73
C SER A 396 -45.42 -26.27 11.19
N LEU A 397 -44.56 -25.40 10.67
CA LEU A 397 -44.61 -23.96 10.98
C LEU A 397 -45.75 -23.28 10.22
N ILE A 398 -46.12 -23.80 9.05
CA ILE A 398 -47.12 -23.22 8.14
C ILE A 398 -48.53 -23.73 8.47
N LYS A 399 -48.70 -25.03 8.71
CA LYS A 399 -50.00 -25.63 9.03
C LYS A 399 -50.46 -25.19 10.41
N THR A 400 -51.53 -24.41 10.45
CA THR A 400 -52.34 -24.23 11.65
C THR A 400 -53.52 -25.18 11.51
N TYR A 401 -53.64 -26.15 12.42
CA TYR A 401 -54.83 -27.02 12.52
C TYR A 401 -56.06 -26.20 12.88
#